data_AF-A0A954L781-F1
#
_entry.id   AF-A0A954L781-F1
#
_cell.length_a   1.000
_cell.length_b   1.000
_cell.length_c   1.000
_cell.angle_alpha   90.00
_cell.angle_beta   90.00
_cell.angle_gamma   90.00
#
_symmetry.space_group_name_H-M   'P 1'
#
loop_
_entity.id
_entity.type
_entity.pdbx_description
1 polymer ?
#
loop_
_entity_poly.entity_id
_entity_poly.type
_entity_poly.pdbx_seq_one_letter_code
_entity_poly.pdbx_strand_id
1 'polypeptide(L)'
;MANPIRFIMVGGFLGAGKTTTLGKLAAAYQARGLRVGIVTNDQATDLVDTQTLRGQGFEVGEVAGACFCCNFNELTNTVAGLEERQRPDIVLAEPVGSCTDLVATVIQPL
;
A
#
# COMPACT_ATOMS: atom_id res chain seq x y z
N MET A 1 -0.05 -3.20 -25.16
CA MET A 1 0.89 -2.66 -24.17
C MET A 1 0.23 -2.71 -22.81
N ALA A 2 0.93 -3.17 -21.77
CA ALA A 2 0.42 -3.10 -20.41
C ALA A 2 0.35 -1.63 -19.98
N ASN A 3 -0.77 -1.20 -19.39
CA ASN A 3 -0.86 0.15 -18.84
C ASN A 3 0.02 0.22 -17.58
N PRO A 4 0.79 1.31 -17.38
CA PRO A 4 1.61 1.45 -16.17
C PRO A 4 0.72 1.50 -14.93
N ILE A 5 1.15 0.79 -13.88
CA ILE A 5 0.48 0.81 -12.57
C ILE A 5 0.68 2.20 -11.95
N ARG A 6 -0.40 2.83 -11.50
CA ARG A 6 -0.28 4.07 -10.72
C ARG A 6 -0.02 3.76 -9.26
N PHE A 7 1.16 4.12 -8.76
CA PHE A 7 1.51 4.00 -7.36
C PHE A 7 1.17 5.29 -6.61
N ILE A 8 0.37 5.19 -5.54
CA ILE A 8 -0.05 6.32 -4.71
C ILE A 8 0.28 5.99 -3.26
N MET A 9 1.14 6.80 -2.66
CA MET A 9 1.49 6.67 -1.25
C MET A 9 0.73 7.68 -0.40
N VAL A 10 0.18 7.22 0.72
CA VAL A 10 -0.51 8.08 1.71
C VAL A 10 0.29 8.07 3.01
N GLY A 11 1.21 9.04 3.14
CA GLY A 11 1.99 9.25 4.37
C GLY A 11 1.27 10.11 5.42
N GLY A 12 1.80 10.12 6.64
CA GLY A 12 1.26 10.93 7.75
C GLY A 12 1.47 10.27 9.12
N PHE A 13 1.41 11.07 10.18
CA PHE A 13 1.64 10.62 11.56
C PHE A 13 0.75 9.44 11.99
N LEU A 14 1.16 8.74 13.05
CA LEU A 14 0.33 7.71 13.69
C LEU A 14 -1.00 8.34 14.13
N GLY A 15 -2.12 7.67 13.81
CA GLY A 15 -3.47 8.20 14.09
C GLY A 15 -3.99 9.25 13.10
N ALA A 16 -3.24 9.62 12.06
CA ALA A 16 -3.71 10.59 11.05
C ALA A 16 -4.84 10.07 10.12
N GLY A 17 -5.29 8.82 10.29
CA GLY A 17 -6.37 8.23 9.49
C GLY A 17 -5.93 7.69 8.11
N LYS A 18 -4.67 7.31 7.96
CA LYS A 18 -4.09 6.75 6.71
C LYS A 18 -4.85 5.51 6.23
N THR A 19 -4.98 4.47 7.04
CA THR A 19 -5.69 3.22 6.72
C THR A 19 -7.15 3.46 6.32
N THR A 20 -7.86 4.30 7.07
CA THR A 20 -9.23 4.72 6.74
C THR A 20 -9.31 5.43 5.38
N THR A 21 -8.32 6.26 5.08
CA THR A 21 -8.22 6.97 3.79
C THR A 21 -7.97 5.98 2.66
N LEU A 22 -7.10 5.00 2.85
CA LEU A 22 -6.83 3.92 1.88
C LEU A 22 -8.10 3.15 1.53
N GLY A 23 -8.86 2.69 2.53
CA GLY A 23 -10.10 1.95 2.29
C GLY A 23 -11.13 2.76 1.50
N LYS A 24 -11.30 4.05 1.83
CA LYS A 24 -12.20 4.96 1.09
C LYS A 24 -11.74 5.22 -0.34
N LEU A 25 -10.43 5.42 -0.56
CA LEU A 25 -9.86 5.61 -1.90
C LEU A 25 -9.99 4.34 -2.75
N ALA A 26 -9.70 3.17 -2.18
CA ALA A 26 -9.83 1.89 -2.85
C ALA A 26 -11.28 1.66 -3.32
N ALA A 27 -12.26 1.84 -2.43
CA ALA A 27 -13.67 1.74 -2.79
C ALA A 27 -14.07 2.74 -3.90
N ALA A 28 -13.59 3.99 -3.82
CA ALA A 28 -13.88 5.01 -4.82
C ALA A 28 -13.28 4.69 -6.20
N TYR A 29 -12.09 4.09 -6.25
CA TYR A 29 -11.47 3.67 -7.51
C TYR A 29 -12.13 2.40 -8.08
N GLN A 30 -12.46 1.42 -7.23
CA GLN A 30 -13.20 0.23 -7.64
C GLN A 30 -14.60 0.57 -8.19
N ALA A 31 -15.30 1.54 -7.59
CA ALA A 31 -16.57 2.06 -8.12
C ALA A 31 -16.45 2.67 -9.53
N ARG A 32 -15.24 3.05 -9.95
CA ARG A 32 -14.92 3.51 -11.31
C ARG A 32 -14.43 2.40 -12.23
N GLY A 33 -14.51 1.14 -11.80
CA GLY A 33 -14.08 -0.04 -12.55
C GLY A 33 -12.57 -0.28 -12.55
N LEU A 34 -11.80 0.36 -11.66
CA LEU A 34 -10.36 0.17 -11.56
C LEU A 34 -10.02 -0.93 -10.56
N ARG A 35 -9.04 -1.78 -10.90
CA ARG A 35 -8.49 -2.78 -10.00
C ARG A 35 -7.48 -2.11 -9.07
N VAL A 36 -7.65 -2.33 -7.77
CA VAL A 36 -6.83 -1.69 -6.74
C VAL A 36 -6.12 -2.75 -5.92
N GLY A 37 -4.80 -2.63 -5.82
CA GLY A 37 -4.00 -3.32 -4.82
C GLY A 37 -3.67 -2.38 -3.68
N ILE A 38 -3.61 -2.89 -2.46
CA ILE A 38 -3.18 -2.12 -1.30
C ILE A 38 -1.90 -2.74 -0.73
N VAL A 39 -0.94 -1.91 -0.33
CA VAL A 39 0.23 -2.34 0.45
C VAL A 39 0.21 -1.60 1.77
N THR A 40 0.12 -2.35 2.86
CA THR A 40 0.24 -1.84 4.23
C THR A 40 1.62 -2.16 4.80
N ASN A 41 2.01 -1.37 5.79
CA ASN A 41 3.24 -1.54 6.53
C ASN A 41 2.85 -1.67 8.00
N ASP A 42 2.63 -2.91 8.43
CA ASP A 42 2.27 -3.17 9.81
C ASP A 42 3.52 -3.53 10.61
N GLN A 43 3.81 -2.71 11.63
CA GLN A 43 4.90 -2.92 12.57
C GLN A 43 4.43 -3.72 13.80
N ALA A 44 3.11 -3.88 13.98
CA ALA A 44 2.53 -4.58 15.11
C ALA A 44 2.32 -6.07 14.78
N THR A 45 2.44 -6.91 15.81
CA THR A 45 2.32 -8.37 15.67
C THR A 45 0.93 -8.83 15.25
N ASP A 46 -0.10 -7.98 15.45
CA ASP A 46 -1.50 -8.32 15.24
C ASP A 46 -2.04 -7.96 13.84
N LEU A 47 -1.23 -7.33 12.98
CA LEU A 47 -1.58 -7.04 11.57
C LEU A 47 -2.93 -6.31 11.40
N VAL A 48 -3.23 -5.37 12.30
CA VAL A 48 -4.54 -4.73 12.40
C VAL A 48 -4.91 -4.02 11.11
N ASP A 49 -3.96 -3.33 10.48
CA ASP A 49 -4.24 -2.53 9.28
C ASP A 49 -4.53 -3.45 8.07
N THR A 50 -3.70 -4.47 7.88
CA THR A 50 -3.87 -5.48 6.83
C THR A 50 -5.20 -6.21 7.00
N GLN A 51 -5.52 -6.68 8.22
CA GLN A 51 -6.77 -7.40 8.49
C GLN A 51 -8.00 -6.51 8.32
N THR A 52 -7.92 -5.24 8.74
CA THR A 52 -9.01 -4.29 8.59
C THR A 52 -9.38 -4.07 7.12
N LEU A 53 -8.39 -3.96 6.24
CA LEU A 53 -8.61 -3.75 4.81
C LEU A 53 -9.01 -5.05 4.09
N ARG A 54 -8.44 -6.20 4.45
CA ARG A 54 -8.90 -7.50 3.93
C ARG A 54 -10.34 -7.80 4.36
N GLY A 55 -10.73 -7.45 5.58
CA GLY A 55 -12.11 -7.56 6.07
C GLY A 55 -13.10 -6.69 5.31
N GLN A 56 -12.63 -5.65 4.62
CA GLN A 56 -13.44 -4.84 3.70
C GLN A 56 -13.50 -5.43 2.28
N GLY A 57 -12.81 -6.55 2.01
CA GLY A 57 -12.78 -7.23 0.72
C GLY A 57 -11.70 -6.73 -0.24
N PHE A 58 -10.70 -5.99 0.23
CA PHE A 58 -9.59 -5.53 -0.61
C PHE A 58 -8.47 -6.57 -0.72
N GLU A 59 -7.78 -6.54 -1.86
CA GLU A 59 -6.54 -7.29 -2.06
C GLU A 59 -5.38 -6.51 -1.43
N VAL A 60 -4.82 -7.06 -0.35
CA VAL A 60 -3.81 -6.38 0.46
C VAL A 60 -2.53 -7.21 0.55
N GLY A 61 -1.43 -6.64 0.08
CA GLY A 61 -0.06 -7.07 0.34
C GLY A 61 0.50 -6.34 1.57
N GLU A 62 1.52 -6.92 2.18
CA GLU A 62 2.07 -6.44 3.44
C GLU A 62 3.59 -6.43 3.40
N VAL A 63 4.19 -5.36 3.92
CA VAL A 63 5.62 -5.32 4.24
C VAL A 63 5.75 -5.42 5.76
N ALA A 64 6.09 -6.61 6.26
CA ALA A 64 6.17 -6.90 7.68
C ALA A 64 7.57 -6.60 8.25
N GLY A 65 7.62 -6.13 9.50
CA GLY A 65 8.86 -6.04 10.28
C GLY A 65 9.88 -5.00 9.81
N ALA A 66 9.58 -4.21 8.77
CA ALA A 66 10.42 -3.13 8.27
C ALA A 66 9.57 -2.04 7.60
N CYS A 67 10.00 -0.76 7.66
CA CYS A 67 9.32 0.30 6.91
C CYS A 67 9.67 0.20 5.42
N PHE A 68 8.81 0.73 4.53
CA PHE A 68 9.12 0.85 3.10
C PHE A 68 10.50 1.48 2.84
N CYS A 69 10.89 2.47 3.66
CA CYS A 69 12.19 3.13 3.55
C CYS A 69 13.37 2.25 3.98
N CYS A 70 13.14 1.28 4.87
CA CYS A 70 14.16 0.35 5.37
C CYS A 70 14.27 -0.89 4.49
N ASN A 71 13.21 -1.25 3.78
CA ASN A 71 13.14 -2.44 2.94
C ASN A 71 12.36 -2.18 1.64
N PHE A 72 12.97 -1.40 0.75
CA PHE A 72 12.41 -1.08 -0.56
C PHE A 72 12.18 -2.34 -1.42
N ASN A 73 13.08 -3.32 -1.34
CA ASN A 73 12.97 -4.55 -2.12
C ASN A 73 11.71 -5.35 -1.74
N GLU A 74 11.36 -5.41 -0.45
CA GLU A 74 10.14 -6.09 -0.02
C GLU A 74 8.88 -5.38 -0.49
N LEU A 75 8.88 -4.04 -0.51
CA LEU A 75 7.82 -3.27 -1.14
C LEU A 75 7.69 -3.63 -2.63
N THR A 76 8.80 -3.66 -3.38
CA THR A 76 8.76 -4.02 -4.80
C THR A 76 8.28 -5.45 -5.03
N ASN A 77 8.71 -6.41 -4.20
CA ASN A 77 8.28 -7.81 -4.29
C ASN A 77 6.79 -7.95 -3.99
N THR A 78 6.29 -7.23 -2.99
CA THR A 78 4.87 -7.22 -2.61
C THR A 78 4.01 -6.68 -3.76
N VAL A 79 4.46 -5.59 -4.40
CA VAL A 79 3.77 -5.02 -5.57
C VAL A 79 3.81 -5.99 -6.77
N ALA A 80 4.95 -6.63 -7.03
CA ALA A 80 5.05 -7.65 -8.08
C ALA A 80 4.08 -8.82 -7.83
N GLY A 81 3.99 -9.31 -6.59
CA GLY A 81 3.02 -10.34 -6.23
C GLY A 81 1.56 -9.90 -6.39
N LEU A 82 1.24 -8.62 -6.18
CA LEU A 82 -0.09 -8.07 -6.49
C LEU A 82 -0.34 -7.99 -8.00
N GLU A 83 0.69 -7.65 -8.79
CA GLU A 83 0.61 -7.64 -10.25
C GLU A 83 0.28 -9.04 -10.79
N GLU A 84 0.96 -10.07 -10.32
CA GLU A 84 0.74 -11.46 -10.76
C GLU A 84 -0.69 -11.94 -10.46
N ARG A 85 -1.25 -11.56 -9.31
CA ARG A 85 -2.58 -12.01 -8.86
C ARG A 85 -3.74 -11.32 -9.58
N GLN A 86 -3.68 -9.99 -9.73
CA GLN A 86 -4.83 -9.21 -10.21
C GLN A 86 -4.50 -8.13 -11.24
N ARG A 87 -3.22 -7.89 -11.56
CA ARG A 87 -2.75 -6.79 -12.41
C ARG A 87 -3.44 -5.46 -12.07
N PRO A 88 -3.22 -4.90 -10.88
CA PRO A 88 -3.94 -3.71 -10.45
C PRO A 88 -3.63 -2.51 -11.35
N ASP A 89 -4.63 -1.66 -11.57
CA ASP A 89 -4.44 -0.39 -12.27
C ASP A 89 -3.87 0.69 -11.33
N ILE A 90 -4.10 0.52 -10.02
CA ILE A 90 -3.63 1.40 -8.95
C ILE A 90 -3.10 0.56 -7.78
N VAL A 91 -1.95 0.94 -7.24
CA VAL A 91 -1.46 0.48 -5.94
C VAL A 91 -1.52 1.64 -4.95
N LEU A 92 -2.26 1.44 -3.86
CA LEU A 92 -2.28 2.35 -2.72
C LEU A 92 -1.33 1.83 -1.64
N ALA A 93 -0.42 2.68 -1.16
CA ALA A 93 0.59 2.27 -0.18
C ALA A 93 0.53 3.14 1.08
N GLU A 94 0.46 2.49 2.24
CA GLU A 94 0.54 3.14 3.56
C GLU A 94 1.89 2.81 4.22
N PRO A 95 2.80 3.79 4.38
CA PRO A 95 4.02 3.62 5.15
C PRO A 95 3.77 3.77 6.66
N VAL A 96 4.76 3.39 7.49
CA VAL A 96 4.71 3.66 8.94
C VAL A 96 4.58 5.15 9.18
N GLY A 97 3.73 5.53 10.15
CA GLY A 97 3.51 6.93 10.48
C GLY A 97 4.71 7.69 11.08
N SER A 98 5.81 7.00 11.40
CA SER A 98 7.06 7.60 11.86
C SER A 98 8.06 7.88 10.72
N CYS A 99 7.84 7.35 9.51
CA CYS A 99 8.76 7.50 8.39
C CYS A 99 8.62 8.89 7.75
N THR A 100 9.68 9.70 7.80
CA THR A 100 9.70 11.10 7.33
C THR A 100 10.35 11.29 5.96
N ASP A 101 11.24 10.39 5.53
CA ASP A 101 12.00 10.54 4.28
C ASP A 101 11.53 9.60 3.15
N LEU A 102 10.21 9.57 2.91
CA LEU A 102 9.59 8.69 1.92
C LEU A 102 9.96 9.06 0.47
N VAL A 103 10.30 10.33 0.24
CA VAL A 103 10.66 10.80 -1.11
C VAL A 103 12.01 10.23 -1.53
N ALA A 104 13.05 10.37 -0.70
CA ALA A 104 14.38 9.87 -1.06
C ALA A 104 14.43 8.33 -1.06
N THR A 105 13.72 7.69 -0.12
CA THR A 105 13.86 6.25 0.11
C THR A 105 12.87 5.38 -0.66
N VAL A 106 11.78 5.95 -1.18
CA VAL A 106 10.78 5.19 -1.94
C VAL A 106 10.46 5.82 -3.29
N ILE A 107 10.25 7.13 -3.38
CA ILE A 107 9.82 7.75 -4.65
C ILE A 107 10.97 7.86 -5.67
N GLN A 108 12.16 8.28 -5.25
CA GLN A 108 13.33 8.38 -6.14
C GLN A 108 13.82 7.05 -6.74
N PRO A 109 13.81 5.91 -6.01
CA PRO A 109 14.24 4.62 -6.56
C PRO A 109 13.19 3.86 -7.40
N LEU A 110 11.94 4.34 -7.51
CA LEU A 110 10.88 3.77 -8.37
C LEU A 110 11.06 4.17 -9.84
#